data_AF-A0A849T8J5-F1
#
_entry.id   AF-A0A849T8J5-F1
#
_cell.length_a   1.000
_cell.length_b   1.000
_cell.length_c   1.000
_cell.angle_alpha   90.00
_cell.angle_beta   90.00
_cell.angle_gamma   90.00
#
_symmetry.space_group_name_H-M   'P 1'
#
loop_
_entity.id
_entity.type
_entity.pdbx_description
1 polymer ?
#
loop_
_entity_poly.entity_id
_entity_poly.type
_entity_poly.pdbx_seq_one_letter_code
_entity_poly.pdbx_strand_id
1 'polypeptide(L)'
;MNDLVDKLNRLDEVGYYRLGCSIDDLKAAAQANEYAMFDVPLKGVKGKANVLNEIARAIKFPAEFGSNWDAMADSLCDVSWQPAKGYVM
;
A
#
# COMPACT_ATOMS: atom_id res chain seq x y z
N MET A 1 -2.93 -18.00 26.79
CA MET A 1 -2.51 -18.54 25.48
C MET A 1 -3.29 -17.74 24.44
N ASN A 2 -2.57 -17.09 23.50
CA ASN A 2 -2.92 -15.77 22.90
C ASN A 2 -4.27 -15.67 22.16
N ASP A 3 -5.30 -15.17 22.86
CA ASP A 3 -6.58 -14.66 22.31
C ASP A 3 -6.40 -13.64 21.17
N LEU A 4 -5.26 -12.94 21.16
CA LEU A 4 -4.92 -11.97 20.12
C LEU A 4 -4.69 -12.61 18.74
N VAL A 5 -4.07 -13.78 18.69
CA VAL A 5 -3.79 -14.47 17.40
C VAL A 5 -5.09 -14.96 16.79
N ASP A 6 -6.00 -15.47 17.63
CA ASP A 6 -7.31 -15.93 17.17
C ASP A 6 -8.16 -14.76 16.66
N LYS A 7 -8.16 -13.62 17.36
CA LYS A 7 -8.84 -12.40 16.88
C LYS A 7 -8.25 -11.84 15.58
N LEU A 8 -6.93 -11.84 15.42
CA LEU A 8 -6.29 -11.41 14.17
C LEU A 8 -6.62 -12.31 12.97
N ASN A 9 -6.98 -13.58 13.21
CA ASN A 9 -7.40 -14.51 12.16
C ASN A 9 -8.90 -14.43 11.81
N ARG A 10 -9.71 -13.69 12.59
CA ARG A 10 -11.13 -13.48 12.33
C ARG A 10 -11.31 -12.29 11.39
N LEU A 11 -11.04 -12.54 10.11
CA LEU A 11 -11.05 -11.54 9.03
C LEU A 11 -12.39 -10.79 8.89
N ASP A 12 -13.48 -11.42 9.31
CA ASP A 12 -14.84 -10.88 9.39
C ASP A 12 -15.01 -9.79 10.46
N GLU A 13 -14.19 -9.79 11.52
CA GLU A 13 -14.28 -8.80 12.61
C GLU A 13 -13.31 -7.61 12.42
N VAL A 14 -12.33 -7.71 11.51
CA VAL A 14 -11.28 -6.70 11.30
C VAL A 14 -11.53 -5.80 10.07
N GLY A 15 -12.68 -5.91 9.41
CA GLY A 15 -12.99 -5.11 8.21
C GLY A 15 -12.08 -5.42 7.02
N TYR A 16 -11.44 -6.59 7.01
CA TYR A 16 -10.61 -7.05 5.91
C TYR A 16 -11.47 -7.72 4.84
N TYR A 17 -11.45 -7.16 3.63
CA TYR A 17 -12.13 -7.75 2.48
C TYR A 17 -11.10 -8.40 1.57
N ARG A 18 -11.27 -9.70 1.31
CA ARG A 18 -10.47 -10.38 0.31
C ARG A 18 -10.95 -9.96 -1.08
N LEU A 19 -10.01 -9.58 -1.93
CA LEU A 19 -10.30 -9.34 -3.35
C LEU A 19 -10.85 -10.62 -3.98
N GLY A 20 -12.06 -10.53 -4.54
CA GLY A 20 -12.72 -11.61 -5.26
C GLY A 20 -12.31 -11.73 -6.74
N CYS A 21 -11.29 -10.98 -7.16
CA CYS A 21 -10.80 -10.93 -8.52
C CYS A 21 -9.28 -11.12 -8.57
N SER A 22 -8.74 -11.31 -9.78
CA SER A 22 -7.29 -11.34 -9.97
C SER A 22 -6.68 -9.94 -9.84
N ILE A 23 -5.36 -9.87 -9.62
CA ILE A 23 -4.65 -8.58 -9.62
C ILE A 23 -4.73 -7.92 -11.01
N ASP A 24 -4.76 -8.70 -12.09
CA ASP A 24 -4.87 -8.16 -13.44
C ASP A 24 -6.25 -7.51 -13.67
N ASP A 25 -7.33 -8.14 -13.17
CA ASP A 25 -8.67 -7.54 -13.20
C ASP A 25 -8.74 -6.26 -12.38
N LEU A 26 -8.09 -6.23 -11.20
CA LEU A 26 -8.00 -5.04 -10.37
C LEU A 26 -7.25 -3.92 -11.08
N LYS A 27 -6.12 -4.23 -11.74
CA LYS A 27 -5.35 -3.25 -12.54
C LYS A 27 -6.18 -2.69 -13.69
N ALA A 28 -6.88 -3.55 -14.42
CA ALA A 28 -7.77 -3.14 -15.49
C ALA A 28 -8.89 -2.23 -14.99
N ALA A 29 -9.52 -2.58 -13.87
CA ALA A 29 -10.56 -1.77 -13.24
C ALA A 29 -10.03 -0.41 -12.74
N ALA A 30 -8.87 -0.39 -12.08
CA ALA A 30 -8.24 0.84 -11.62
C ALA A 30 -7.92 1.78 -12.81
N GLN A 31 -7.36 1.23 -13.88
CA GLN A 31 -7.08 1.99 -15.10
C GLN A 31 -8.36 2.54 -15.74
N ALA A 32 -9.41 1.73 -15.85
CA ALA A 32 -10.69 2.15 -16.42
C ALA A 32 -11.38 3.28 -15.62
N ASN A 33 -11.08 3.39 -14.32
CA ASN A 33 -11.62 4.44 -13.44
C ASN A 33 -10.62 5.60 -13.18
N GLU A 34 -9.47 5.59 -13.86
CA GLU A 34 -8.40 6.59 -13.70
C GLU A 34 -7.90 6.68 -12.23
N TYR A 35 -7.86 5.54 -11.55
CA TYR A 35 -7.28 5.42 -10.22
C TYR A 35 -5.76 5.23 -10.34
N ALA A 36 -5.03 5.88 -9.45
CA ALA A 36 -3.60 5.67 -9.32
C ALA A 36 -3.33 4.33 -8.61
N MET A 37 -2.42 3.55 -9.16
CA MET A 37 -1.93 2.32 -8.57
C MET A 37 -0.41 2.28 -8.69
N PHE A 38 0.26 1.86 -7.62
CA PHE A 38 1.71 1.87 -7.53
C PHE A 38 2.25 0.44 -7.44
N ASP A 39 2.92 -0.03 -8.49
CA ASP A 39 3.62 -1.31 -8.46
C ASP A 39 4.97 -1.14 -7.74
N VAL A 40 5.08 -1.72 -6.53
CA VAL A 40 6.32 -1.69 -5.75
C VAL A 40 7.02 -3.05 -5.77
N PRO A 41 8.08 -3.24 -6.59
CA PRO A 41 8.78 -4.51 -6.67
C PRO A 41 9.68 -4.71 -5.44
N LEU A 42 9.16 -5.37 -4.41
CA LEU A 42 9.92 -5.66 -3.18
C LEU A 42 10.65 -7.02 -3.22
N LYS A 43 10.54 -7.77 -4.32
CA LYS A 43 11.16 -9.09 -4.46
C LYS A 43 12.68 -8.98 -4.34
N GLY A 44 13.25 -9.60 -3.31
CA GLY A 44 14.69 -9.61 -3.06
C GLY A 44 15.22 -8.38 -2.32
N VAL A 45 14.37 -7.39 -2.04
CA VAL A 45 14.74 -6.23 -1.21
C VAL A 45 14.82 -6.68 0.24
N LYS A 46 15.96 -6.41 0.88
CA LYS A 46 16.21 -6.83 2.26
C LYS A 46 16.62 -5.63 3.11
N GLY A 47 16.14 -5.62 4.35
CA GLY A 47 16.42 -4.58 5.32
C GLY A 47 15.45 -3.40 5.22
N LYS A 48 15.07 -2.86 6.39
CA LYS A 48 14.07 -1.80 6.54
C LYS A 48 14.34 -0.60 5.63
N ALA A 49 15.56 -0.08 5.64
CA ALA A 49 15.93 1.10 4.87
C ALA A 49 15.73 0.88 3.35
N ASN A 50 16.15 -0.27 2.83
CA ASN A 50 16.02 -0.57 1.41
C ASN A 50 14.55 -0.73 1.00
N VAL A 51 13.73 -1.37 1.85
CA VAL A 51 12.29 -1.49 1.60
C VAL A 51 11.62 -0.12 1.56
N LEU A 52 11.88 0.74 2.55
CA LEU A 52 11.34 2.10 2.60
C LEU A 52 11.77 2.93 1.40
N ASN A 53 13.04 2.81 0.98
CA ASN A 53 13.56 3.52 -0.18
C ASN A 53 12.88 3.05 -1.48
N GLU A 54 12.66 1.75 -1.66
CA GLU A 54 11.99 1.23 -2.85
C GLU A 54 10.53 1.63 -2.92
N ILE A 55 9.82 1.64 -1.78
CA ILE A 55 8.44 2.16 -1.69
C ILE A 55 8.41 3.65 -2.04
N ALA A 56 9.24 4.46 -1.39
CA ALA A 56 9.31 5.90 -1.63
C ALA A 56 9.62 6.23 -3.10
N ARG A 57 10.53 5.47 -3.72
CA ARG A 57 10.86 5.60 -5.15
C ARG A 57 9.68 5.25 -6.04
N ALA A 58 9.00 4.13 -5.78
CA ALA A 58 7.90 3.65 -6.61
C ALA A 58 6.67 4.56 -6.55
N ILE A 59 6.33 5.07 -5.36
CA ILE A 59 5.19 5.98 -5.15
C ILE A 59 5.57 7.44 -5.46
N LYS A 60 6.86 7.71 -5.69
CA LYS A 60 7.43 9.04 -5.92
C LYS A 60 7.09 9.99 -4.77
N PHE A 61 7.38 9.55 -3.55
CA PHE A 61 7.22 10.38 -2.36
C PHE A 61 8.02 11.69 -2.46
N PRO A 62 7.55 12.77 -1.82
CA PRO A 62 8.28 14.04 -1.78
C PRO A 62 9.67 13.91 -1.14
N ALA A 63 10.56 14.85 -1.45
CA ALA A 63 11.92 14.87 -0.89
C ALA A 63 11.96 15.00 0.65
N GLU A 64 10.88 15.52 1.26
CA GLU A 64 10.72 15.64 2.71
C GLU A 64 10.31 14.33 3.40
N PHE A 65 10.26 13.21 2.67
CA PHE A 65 9.89 11.91 3.23
C PHE A 65 10.84 11.46 4.35
N GLY A 66 10.30 11.34 5.56
CA GLY A 66 11.04 11.03 6.79
C GLY A 66 11.68 9.63 6.87
N SER A 67 11.57 8.81 5.81
CA SER A 67 12.28 7.52 5.66
C SER A 67 12.10 6.56 6.85
N ASN A 68 10.91 6.57 7.44
CA ASN A 68 10.49 5.69 8.53
C ASN A 68 9.05 5.20 8.30
N TRP A 69 8.57 4.29 9.14
CA TRP A 69 7.25 3.67 8.95
C TRP A 69 6.09 4.63 9.26
N ASP A 70 6.25 5.51 10.23
CA ASP A 70 5.23 6.48 10.60
C ASP A 70 5.04 7.51 9.47
N ALA A 71 6.14 8.05 8.96
CA ALA A 71 6.15 8.94 7.79
C ALA A 71 5.57 8.27 6.55
N MET A 72 5.75 6.95 6.39
CA MET A 72 5.12 6.18 5.31
C MET A 72 3.60 6.11 5.49
N ALA A 73 3.12 5.79 6.69
CA ALA A 73 1.69 5.77 6.98
C ALA A 73 1.06 7.15 6.74
N ASP A 74 1.69 8.23 7.21
CA ASP A 74 1.25 9.60 6.98
C ASP A 74 1.18 9.93 5.49
N SER A 75 2.21 9.55 4.73
CA SER A 75 2.28 9.80 3.29
C SER A 75 1.23 8.99 2.50
N LEU A 76 0.91 7.76 2.90
CA LEU A 76 -0.13 6.97 2.23
C LEU A 76 -1.53 7.52 2.50
N CYS A 77 -1.74 8.22 3.62
CA CYS A 77 -2.99 8.89 3.96
C CYS A 77 -3.17 10.24 3.25
N ASP A 78 -2.09 10.90 2.83
CA ASP A 78 -2.11 12.16 2.08
C ASP A 78 -1.33 12.02 0.79
N VAL A 79 -1.99 11.65 -0.31
CA VAL A 79 -1.38 11.51 -1.65
C VAL A 79 -1.53 12.76 -2.51
N SER A 80 -1.64 13.95 -1.89
CA SER A 80 -1.92 15.21 -2.57
C SER A 80 -0.91 15.60 -3.67
N TRP A 81 0.34 15.12 -3.61
CA TRP A 81 1.35 15.36 -4.65
C TRP A 81 1.16 14.51 -5.92
N GLN A 82 0.26 13.51 -5.90
CA GLN A 82 -0.10 12.66 -7.04
C GLN A 82 -1.63 12.63 -7.24
N PRO A 83 -2.27 13.71 -7.71
CA PRO A 83 -3.73 13.76 -7.84
C PRO A 83 -4.26 12.70 -8.81
N ALA A 84 -5.27 11.94 -8.38
CA ALA A 84 -5.97 10.94 -9.20
C ALA A 84 -7.46 10.89 -8.83
N LYS A 85 -8.29 10.22 -9.63
CA LYS A 85 -9.73 10.06 -9.31
C LYS A 85 -9.99 9.13 -8.12
N GLY A 86 -8.98 8.33 -7.75
CA GLY A 86 -8.97 7.41 -6.63
C GLY A 86 -7.61 6.71 -6.55
N TYR A 87 -7.40 5.91 -5.52
CA TYR A 87 -6.11 5.25 -5.26
C TYR A 87 -6.33 3.78 -4.90
N VAL A 88 -5.46 2.92 -5.42
CA VAL A 88 -5.33 1.50 -5.05
C VAL A 88 -3.89 1.28 -4.60
N MET A 89 -3.71 0.82 -3.36
CA MET A 89 -2.40 0.66 -2.69
C MET A 89 -2.22 -0.74 -2.13
#